data_AF-A0A1L5BKF4-F1
#
_entry.id   AF-A0A1L5BKF4-F1
#
_cell.length_a   1.000
_cell.length_b   1.000
_cell.length_c   1.000
_cell.angle_alpha   90.00
_cell.angle_beta   90.00
_cell.angle_gamma   90.00
#
_symmetry.space_group_name_H-M   'P 1'
#
loop_
_entity.id
_entity.type
_entity.pdbx_description
1 polymer ?
#
loop_
_entity_poly.entity_id
_entity_poly.type
_entity_poly.pdbx_seq_one_letter_code
_entity_poly.pdbx_strand_id
1 'polypeptide(L)' 'MGKDGRDAERVTTTLSRRQKAELERLAEADGVKVAWLVRKAIERFLEHRAGGPMLPLD' A
#
# COMPACT_ATOMS: atom_id res chain seq x y z
N MET A 1 -4.65 12.14 -10.18
CA MET A 1 -5.08 10.72 -10.22
C MET A 1 -5.25 10.35 -11.68
N GLY A 2 -4.19 9.82 -12.28
CA GLY A 2 -4.17 9.45 -13.70
C GLY A 2 -4.78 8.05 -13.94
N LYS A 3 -4.88 7.70 -15.23
CA LYS A 3 -5.22 6.43 -15.92
C LYS A 3 -5.67 5.20 -15.08
N ASP A 4 -4.99 4.90 -13.98
CA ASP A 4 -5.24 3.77 -13.07
C ASP A 4 -6.64 3.75 -12.44
N GLY A 5 -7.30 4.91 -12.30
CA GLY A 5 -8.63 4.97 -11.69
C GLY A 5 -9.74 4.29 -12.51
N ARG A 6 -9.51 4.07 -13.82
CA ARG A 6 -10.52 3.48 -14.72
C ARG A 6 -10.73 1.98 -14.50
N ASP A 7 -9.66 1.27 -14.14
CA ASP A 7 -9.64 -0.18 -13.94
C ASP A 7 -9.37 -0.54 -12.47
N ALA A 8 -9.62 0.39 -11.54
CA ALA A 8 -9.38 0.20 -10.12
C ALA A 8 -10.58 -0.47 -9.42
N GLU A 9 -10.31 -1.58 -8.74
CA GLU A 9 -11.28 -2.25 -7.87
C GLU A 9 -11.08 -1.89 -6.40
N ARG A 10 -12.20 -1.72 -5.66
CA ARG A 10 -12.17 -1.38 -4.24
C ARG A 10 -12.16 -2.64 -3.37
N VAL A 11 -11.19 -2.72 -2.47
CA VAL A 11 -11.12 -3.76 -1.44
C VAL A 11 -11.28 -3.13 -0.06
N THR A 12 -12.12 -3.72 0.78
CA THR A 12 -12.30 -3.30 2.19
C THR A 12 -11.63 -4.33 3.11
N THR A 13 -10.90 -3.85 4.11
CA THR A 13 -10.27 -4.71 5.13
C THR A 13 -10.48 -4.10 6.52
N THR A 14 -10.49 -4.96 7.53
CA THR A 14 -10.60 -4.56 8.94
C THR A 14 -9.22 -4.64 9.58
N LEU A 15 -8.75 -3.50 10.09
CA LEU A 15 -7.48 -3.41 10.82
C LEU A 15 -7.74 -3.16 12.31
N SER A 16 -6.82 -3.59 13.17
CA SER A 16 -6.83 -3.12 14.55
C SER A 16 -6.62 -1.60 14.61
N ARG A 17 -7.13 -0.95 15.66
CA ARG A 17 -6.94 0.49 15.89
C ARG A 17 -5.45 0.89 15.86
N ARG A 18 -4.59 0.04 16.44
CA ARG A 18 -3.13 0.25 16.46
C ARG A 18 -2.53 0.22 15.05
N GLN A 19 -2.91 -0.76 14.22
CA GLN A 19 -2.42 -0.85 12.84
C GLN A 19 -2.85 0.35 12.00
N LYS A 20 -4.10 0.81 12.15
CA LYS A 20 -4.58 2.01 11.44
C LYS A 20 -3.80 3.25 11.85
N ALA A 21 -3.61 3.48 13.15
CA ALA A 21 -2.86 4.63 13.65
C ALA A 21 -1.40 4.64 13.16
N GLU A 22 -0.77 3.47 13.11
CA GLU A 22 0.60 3.35 12.60
C GLU A 22 0.69 3.64 11.10
N LEU A 23 -0.26 3.15 10.30
CA LEU A 23 -0.34 3.47 8.88
C LEU A 23 -0.58 4.97 8.63
N GLU A 24 -1.40 5.61 9.46
CA GLU A 24 -1.63 7.06 9.39
C GLU A 24 -0.35 7.84 9.67
N ARG A 25 0.38 7.47 10.74
CA ARG A 25 1.68 8.07 11.09
C ARG A 25 2.70 7.95 9.97
N LEU A 26 2.82 6.77 9.36
CA LEU A 26 3.74 6.54 8.24
C LEU A 26 3.32 7.34 6.99
N ALA A 27 2.03 7.37 6.68
CA ALA A 27 1.53 8.10 5.53
C ALA A 27 1.76 9.60 5.67
N GLU A 28 1.62 10.15 6.88
CA GLU A 28 1.93 11.55 7.17
C GLU A 28 3.43 11.84 7.02
N ALA A 29 4.29 10.98 7.56
CA ALA A 29 5.75 11.13 7.46
C ALA A 29 6.24 11.13 6.00
N ASP A 30 5.63 10.29 5.15
CA ASP A 30 6.00 10.14 3.75
C ASP A 30 5.23 11.09 2.80
N GLY A 31 4.28 11.88 3.33
CA GLY A 31 3.44 12.80 2.53
C GLY A 31 2.46 12.10 1.58
N VAL A 32 2.09 10.85 1.86
CA VAL A 32 1.20 10.02 1.04
C VAL A 32 -0.12 9.72 1.75
N LYS A 33 -1.00 8.93 1.11
CA LYS A 33 -2.24 8.44 1.74
C LYS A 33 -2.05 7.01 2.22
N VAL A 34 -2.78 6.60 3.26
CA VAL A 34 -2.81 5.20 3.74
C VAL A 34 -3.08 4.20 2.60
N ALA A 35 -3.98 4.55 1.67
CA ALA A 35 -4.28 3.71 0.51
C ALA A 35 -3.06 3.47 -0.39
N TRP A 36 -2.13 4.43 -0.49
CA TRP A 36 -0.88 4.27 -1.24
C TRP A 36 0.06 3.27 -0.55
N LEU A 37 0.19 3.34 0.78
CA LEU A 37 0.97 2.36 1.56
C LEU A 37 0.41 0.94 1.39
N VAL A 38 -0.91 0.78 1.50
CA VAL A 38 -1.58 -0.51 1.31
C VAL A 38 -1.35 -1.04 -0.10
N ARG A 39 -1.48 -0.19 -1.13
CA ARG A 39 -1.20 -0.56 -2.52
C ARG A 39 0.24 -1.06 -2.68
N LYS A 40 1.24 -0.34 -2.14
CA LYS A 40 2.66 -0.72 -2.20
C LYS A 40 2.97 -2.02 -1.47
N ALA A 41 2.36 -2.22 -0.29
CA ALA A 41 2.48 -3.48 0.44
C ALA A 41 1.92 -4.67 -0.36
N ILE A 42 0.79 -4.48 -1.04
CA ILE A 42 0.18 -5.51 -1.91
C ILE A 42 1.07 -5.78 -3.13
N GLU A 43 1.55 -4.74 -3.82
CA GLU A 43 2.48 -4.88 -4.96
C GLU A 43 3.70 -5.74 -4.57
N ARG A 44 4.36 -5.37 -3.46
CA ARG A 44 5.53 -6.10 -2.97
C ARG A 44 5.19 -7.54 -2.58
N PHE A 45 4.05 -7.77 -1.94
CA PHE A 45 3.61 -9.12 -1.57
C PHE A 45 3.40 -9.99 -2.81
N LEU A 46 2.76 -9.46 -3.86
CA LEU A 46 2.53 -10.17 -5.11
C LEU A 46 3.83 -10.41 -5.89
N GLU A 47 4.71 -9.42 -5.99
CA GLU A 47 6.04 -9.54 -6.59
C GLU A 47 6.86 -10.65 -5.91
N HIS A 48 6.88 -10.65 -4.57
CA HIS A 48 7.56 -11.67 -3.79
C HIS A 48 6.99 -13.07 -4.06
N ARG A 49 5.65 -13.21 -4.14
CA ARG A 49 5.00 -14.49 -4.46
C ARG A 49 5.23 -14.95 -5.90
N ALA A 50 5.43 -14.03 -6.83
CA ALA A 50 5.72 -14.33 -8.23
C ALA A 50 7.19 -14.69 -8.49
N GLY A 51 8.07 -14.62 -7.48
CA GLY A 51 9.50 -14.90 -7.61
C GLY A 51 10.32 -13.74 -8.18
N GLY A 52 9.80 -12.52 -8.14
CA GLY A 52 10.50 -11.31 -8.60
C GLY A 52 11.57 -10.80 -7.62
N PRO A 53 12.56 -10.02 -8.10
CA PRO A 53 13.56 -9.39 -7.23
C PRO A 53 12.90 -8.35 -6.32
N MET A 54 13.11 -8.44 -5.00
CA MET A 54 12.72 -7.37 -4.09
C MET A 54 13.61 -6.16 -4.36
N LEU A 55 13.08 -5.12 -5.01
CA LEU A 55 13.78 -3.83 -5.05
C LEU A 55 13.74 -3.19 -3.65
N PRO A 56 14.89 -2.76 -3.11
CA PRO A 56 14.93 -2.00 -1.86
C PRO A 56 14.26 -0.63 -2.06
N LEU A 57 13.64 -0.14 -0.99
CA LEU A 57 13.13 1.23 -0.92
C LEU A 57 14.28 2.08 -0.38
N ASP A 58 15.16 2.51 -1.29
CA ASP A 58 16.09 3.62 -1.04
C ASP A 58 15.46 4.93 -1.54
#